data_AF-A0A9Q1H2I0-F1
#
_entry.id   AF-A0A9Q1H2I0-F1
#
_cell.length_a   1.000
_cell.length_b   1.000
_cell.length_c   1.000
_cell.angle_alpha   90.00
_cell.angle_beta   90.00
_cell.angle_gamma   90.00
#
_symmetry.space_group_name_H-M   'P 1'
#
loop_
_entity.id
_entity.type
_entity.pdbx_description
1 polymer ?
#
loop_
_entity_poly.entity_id
_entity_poly.type
_entity_poly.pdbx_seq_one_letter_code
_entity_poly.pdbx_strand_id
1 'polypeptide(L)'
;MLAYQKPRKTREFTGPTPHSVAIRAKMPSKQPPDHLILERRKRDDMREEAEAVTKYNALCDLKNDWEQITDRRIQQNTIKRRVKGLLQNEEFALEDRKQRLKDLLAQEEEQYMLEMEAGQETLLERQAKMRERAKSLKEKREQERLQLVAEKLDQRWREECEELRATLTRRHMDEVCIERGEQLQMKQQQEAEQKMYEDFYADMWEKDIQAKAAREEKEAAEAHARNKDMLDTLRKQMAAVQAKKDEEKRLKIEGGQLRKEESELRKLEEQRAMLEKKAVQQAMKDGLDQNLKIRARLKAREVQEELALDMQILEKLLEDSRNEAMEVAQRKKELREEDQRYRAYLHQQMEEEKRLEKELDNMIEAEVKRQWQKRLDQWAKERDARKRLMDDVLATRKRQLQEKVADNERAQAEAAKERELMLAAMEEHKRLEDDKKSQVLMDNKQYEHDLMEQVNFKLRMQEQEKDEEYREYLKGLETEAEYQAKLKEALARPSIDKVHPFRKAHMIKKAEQIS
;
A
#
# COMPACT_ATOMS: atom_id res chain seq x y z
N MET A 1 -151.85 77.30 117.73
CA MET A 1 -152.10 77.76 119.11
C MET A 1 -153.35 78.62 119.11
N LEU A 2 -154.50 78.18 119.59
CA LEU A 2 -154.79 78.23 121.03
C LEU A 2 -155.66 77.03 121.43
N ALA A 3 -155.21 76.29 122.44
CA ALA A 3 -155.90 75.11 122.96
C ALA A 3 -156.39 75.36 124.39
N TYR A 4 -157.55 74.80 124.72
CA TYR A 4 -158.09 74.71 126.09
C TYR A 4 -158.58 73.27 126.39
N GLN A 5 -158.59 72.94 127.69
CA GLN A 5 -158.59 71.62 128.37
C GLN A 5 -159.95 70.89 128.50
N LYS A 6 -159.95 69.58 128.90
CA LYS A 6 -160.85 69.02 129.96
C LYS A 6 -160.64 67.53 130.34
N PRO A 7 -160.99 67.13 131.60
CA PRO A 7 -160.94 65.76 132.12
C PRO A 7 -162.32 65.05 132.09
N ARG A 8 -162.40 63.72 132.37
CA ARG A 8 -163.68 63.01 132.59
C ARG A 8 -163.69 61.97 133.71
N LYS A 9 -164.86 61.93 134.35
CA LYS A 9 -165.28 61.33 135.64
C LYS A 9 -165.82 59.90 135.49
N THR A 10 -165.55 59.04 136.47
CA THR A 10 -166.08 57.67 136.63
C THR A 10 -167.42 57.67 137.39
N ARG A 11 -168.18 56.57 137.25
CA ARG A 11 -169.65 56.54 137.39
C ARG A 11 -170.16 55.47 138.38
N GLU A 12 -169.31 54.93 139.23
CA GLU A 12 -169.56 53.70 140.02
C GLU A 12 -169.80 54.01 141.50
N PHE A 13 -170.71 53.27 142.16
CA PHE A 13 -171.08 53.43 143.58
C PHE A 13 -171.17 52.07 144.29
N THR A 14 -170.40 51.86 145.38
CA THR A 14 -170.28 50.59 146.14
C THR A 14 -171.09 50.58 147.45
N GLY A 15 -171.69 49.45 147.84
CA GLY A 15 -172.49 49.22 149.08
C GLY A 15 -171.81 48.32 150.15
N PRO A 16 -172.50 47.97 151.26
CA PRO A 16 -171.89 47.77 152.60
C PRO A 16 -171.32 46.38 152.96
N THR A 17 -171.56 45.35 152.15
CA THR A 17 -170.81 44.09 152.18
C THR A 17 -169.86 44.05 150.99
N PRO A 18 -168.69 43.38 151.08
CA PRO A 18 -167.89 43.12 149.89
C PRO A 18 -168.83 42.46 148.88
N HIS A 19 -169.00 43.07 147.71
CA HIS A 19 -169.83 42.65 146.54
C HIS A 19 -171.17 43.39 146.24
N SER A 20 -171.31 44.71 146.41
CA SER A 20 -172.37 45.46 145.69
C SER A 20 -171.87 46.76 145.04
N VAL A 21 -172.00 46.92 143.71
CA VAL A 21 -171.65 48.17 142.97
C VAL A 21 -172.59 48.44 141.79
N ALA A 22 -173.06 49.68 141.59
CA ALA A 22 -173.91 50.12 140.46
C ALA A 22 -173.42 51.40 139.73
N ILE A 23 -173.79 51.58 138.44
CA ILE A 23 -173.33 52.67 137.52
C ILE A 23 -174.51 53.35 136.75
N ARG A 24 -174.54 54.70 136.67
CA ARG A 24 -175.57 55.51 135.96
C ARG A 24 -175.36 55.59 134.42
N ALA A 25 -176.37 55.92 133.57
CA ALA A 25 -176.32 55.88 132.06
C ALA A 25 -176.30 57.26 131.27
N LYS A 26 -175.85 57.33 129.99
CA LYS A 26 -175.54 58.55 129.14
C LYS A 26 -176.14 58.52 127.69
N MET A 27 -176.29 59.67 126.99
CA MET A 27 -177.07 59.95 125.72
C MET A 27 -176.27 60.15 124.37
N PRO A 28 -176.89 60.22 123.13
CA PRO A 28 -176.29 59.93 121.76
C PRO A 28 -175.88 61.13 120.81
N SER A 29 -175.43 60.89 119.53
CA SER A 29 -174.72 61.79 118.52
C SER A 29 -175.29 61.84 117.04
N LYS A 30 -174.91 62.86 116.17
CA LYS A 30 -175.53 63.33 114.87
C LYS A 30 -174.75 63.26 113.50
N GLN A 31 -173.44 62.98 113.38
CA GLN A 31 -172.73 62.96 112.05
C GLN A 31 -172.68 61.56 111.40
N PRO A 32 -172.64 61.45 110.06
CA PRO A 32 -172.35 60.18 109.40
C PRO A 32 -170.94 59.69 109.78
N PRO A 33 -170.75 58.39 110.02
CA PRO A 33 -169.45 57.81 110.40
C PRO A 33 -168.29 58.01 109.39
N ASP A 34 -168.55 58.29 108.10
CA ASP A 34 -167.58 58.02 107.01
C ASP A 34 -166.92 59.25 106.32
N HIS A 35 -167.24 60.49 106.70
CA HIS A 35 -166.86 61.70 105.95
C HIS A 35 -165.35 61.89 105.66
N LEU A 36 -164.49 61.58 106.63
CA LEU A 36 -163.03 61.71 106.49
C LEU A 36 -162.41 60.73 105.48
N ILE A 37 -163.10 59.62 105.21
CA ILE A 37 -162.61 58.54 104.37
C ILE A 37 -162.70 58.92 102.89
N LEU A 38 -163.74 59.66 102.50
CA LEU A 38 -163.98 60.05 101.11
C LEU A 38 -162.98 61.10 100.58
N GLU A 39 -162.58 62.07 101.41
CA GLU A 39 -161.62 63.12 101.05
C GLU A 39 -160.21 62.57 100.77
N ARG A 40 -159.77 61.55 101.53
CA ARG A 40 -158.46 60.91 101.30
C ARG A 40 -158.41 60.22 99.94
N ARG A 41 -159.46 59.46 99.59
CA ARG A 41 -159.52 58.72 98.32
C ARG A 41 -159.32 59.62 97.12
N LYS A 42 -160.02 60.76 97.09
CA LYS A 42 -159.91 61.71 95.97
C LYS A 42 -158.50 62.28 95.77
N ARG A 43 -157.73 62.45 96.84
CA ARG A 43 -156.33 62.90 96.76
C ARG A 43 -155.38 61.80 96.28
N ASP A 44 -155.65 60.57 96.68
CA ASP A 44 -154.86 59.40 96.29
C ASP A 44 -155.04 59.12 94.79
N ASP A 45 -156.27 59.19 94.27
CA ASP A 45 -156.58 58.95 92.84
C ASP A 45 -155.80 59.89 91.90
N MET A 46 -155.77 61.20 92.21
CA MET A 46 -155.05 62.20 91.41
C MET A 46 -153.53 61.98 91.39
N ARG A 47 -152.97 61.45 92.48
CA ARG A 47 -151.53 61.12 92.54
C ARG A 47 -151.24 59.91 91.67
N GLU A 48 -152.12 58.92 91.70
CA GLU A 48 -151.99 57.69 90.94
C GLU A 48 -152.01 57.96 89.42
N GLU A 49 -152.89 58.85 88.96
CA GLU A 49 -152.93 59.27 87.54
C GLU A 49 -151.63 59.96 87.08
N ALA A 50 -151.08 60.89 87.89
CA ALA A 50 -149.84 61.59 87.54
C ALA A 50 -148.63 60.65 87.51
N GLU A 51 -148.58 59.69 88.44
CA GLU A 51 -147.58 58.62 88.43
C GLU A 51 -147.72 57.72 87.20
N ALA A 52 -148.94 57.42 86.74
CA ALA A 52 -149.15 56.59 85.57
C ALA A 52 -148.61 57.26 84.28
N VAL A 53 -148.83 58.57 84.11
CA VAL A 53 -148.35 59.31 82.93
C VAL A 53 -146.82 59.41 82.91
N THR A 54 -146.19 59.69 84.05
CA THR A 54 -144.72 59.74 84.13
C THR A 54 -144.08 58.37 83.87
N LYS A 55 -144.67 57.30 84.40
CA LYS A 55 -144.25 55.92 84.10
C LYS A 55 -144.39 55.60 82.60
N TYR A 56 -145.47 56.05 81.96
CA TYR A 56 -145.68 55.86 80.53
C TYR A 56 -144.64 56.58 79.66
N ASN A 57 -144.35 57.86 79.95
CA ASN A 57 -143.35 58.62 79.18
C ASN A 57 -141.95 58.02 79.31
N ALA A 58 -141.53 57.61 80.52
CA ALA A 58 -140.25 56.95 80.73
C ALA A 58 -140.11 55.62 79.94
N LEU A 59 -141.22 54.89 79.76
CA LEU A 59 -141.24 53.68 78.93
C LEU A 59 -141.06 54.02 77.45
N CYS A 60 -141.65 55.12 76.96
CA CYS A 60 -141.48 55.56 75.58
C CYS A 60 -140.03 55.97 75.27
N ASP A 61 -139.38 56.72 76.16
CA ASP A 61 -137.97 57.13 75.97
C ASP A 61 -137.03 55.91 75.96
N LEU A 62 -137.23 54.97 76.89
CA LEU A 62 -136.50 53.71 76.93
C LEU A 62 -136.64 52.92 75.63
N LYS A 63 -137.83 52.93 75.02
CA LYS A 63 -138.08 52.25 73.74
C LYS A 63 -137.29 52.91 72.59
N ASN A 64 -137.28 54.24 72.50
CA ASN A 64 -136.55 54.95 71.45
C ASN A 64 -135.03 54.73 71.53
N ASP A 65 -134.45 54.80 72.74
CA ASP A 65 -133.02 54.54 72.94
C ASP A 65 -132.67 53.10 72.56
N TRP A 66 -133.54 52.16 72.92
CA TRP A 66 -133.38 50.76 72.53
C TRP A 66 -133.38 50.59 71.00
N GLU A 67 -134.28 51.25 70.27
CA GLU A 67 -134.32 51.19 68.81
C GLU A 67 -133.01 51.72 68.18
N GLN A 68 -132.51 52.87 68.61
CA GLN A 68 -131.28 53.46 68.06
C GLN A 68 -130.03 52.60 68.33
N ILE A 69 -129.90 52.05 69.54
CA ILE A 69 -128.78 51.17 69.91
C ILE A 69 -128.84 49.88 69.09
N THR A 70 -130.06 49.35 68.90
CA THR A 70 -130.27 48.12 68.14
C THR A 70 -129.93 48.30 66.67
N ASP A 71 -130.34 49.39 66.03
CA ASP A 71 -130.02 49.69 64.63
C ASP A 71 -128.51 49.82 64.37
N ARG A 72 -127.78 50.57 65.21
CA ARG A 72 -126.31 50.64 65.09
C ARG A 72 -125.66 49.27 65.24
N ARG A 73 -126.16 48.46 66.18
CA ARG A 73 -125.66 47.11 66.41
C ARG A 73 -125.93 46.19 65.21
N ILE A 74 -127.10 46.32 64.57
CA ILE A 74 -127.44 45.58 63.34
C ILE A 74 -126.45 45.93 62.22
N GLN A 75 -126.19 47.22 61.97
CA GLN A 75 -125.26 47.66 60.93
C GLN A 75 -123.84 47.15 61.15
N GLN A 76 -123.30 47.28 62.37
CA GLN A 76 -121.98 46.74 62.72
C GLN A 76 -121.91 45.23 62.54
N ASN A 77 -122.96 44.51 62.94
CA ASN A 77 -123.03 43.06 62.76
C ASN A 77 -123.11 42.65 61.29
N THR A 78 -123.70 43.47 60.41
CA THR A 78 -123.73 43.23 58.96
C THR A 78 -122.34 43.40 58.35
N ILE A 79 -121.61 44.46 58.71
CA ILE A 79 -120.23 44.67 58.26
C ILE A 79 -119.31 43.55 58.75
N LYS A 80 -119.38 43.19 60.03
CA LYS A 80 -118.60 42.08 60.60
C LYS A 80 -118.86 40.75 59.89
N ARG A 81 -120.13 40.44 59.56
CA ARG A 81 -120.48 39.24 58.79
C ARG A 81 -119.87 39.26 57.39
N ARG A 82 -119.91 40.40 56.69
CA ARG A 82 -119.34 40.54 55.35
C ARG A 82 -117.81 40.37 55.34
N VAL A 83 -117.10 41.02 56.28
CA VAL A 83 -115.65 40.88 56.41
C VAL A 83 -115.26 39.45 56.77
N LYS A 84 -115.99 38.82 57.69
CA LYS A 84 -115.77 37.40 58.04
C LYS A 84 -115.95 36.49 56.83
N GLY A 85 -116.95 36.73 55.99
CA GLY A 85 -117.14 35.96 54.75
C GLY A 85 -115.99 36.10 53.76
N LEU A 86 -115.42 37.30 53.60
CA LEU A 86 -114.27 37.50 52.71
C LEU A 86 -113.00 36.82 53.24
N LEU A 87 -112.72 36.92 54.55
CA LEU A 87 -111.58 36.23 55.15
C LEU A 87 -111.70 34.71 55.04
N GLN A 88 -112.91 34.17 55.24
CA GLN A 88 -113.16 32.73 55.05
C GLN A 88 -112.91 32.30 53.60
N ASN A 89 -113.29 33.10 52.62
CA ASN A 89 -113.03 32.78 51.21
C ASN A 89 -111.53 32.74 50.88
N GLU A 90 -110.74 33.68 51.44
CA GLU A 90 -109.28 33.68 51.28
C GLU A 90 -108.63 32.49 52.02
N GLU A 91 -109.13 32.12 53.19
CA GLU A 91 -108.70 30.92 53.92
C GLU A 91 -108.93 29.66 53.08
N PHE A 92 -110.13 29.49 52.50
CA PHE A 92 -110.42 28.36 51.61
C PHE A 92 -109.51 28.35 50.37
N ALA A 93 -109.26 29.50 49.74
CA ALA A 93 -108.38 29.59 48.58
C ALA A 93 -106.92 29.21 48.91
N LEU A 94 -106.44 29.59 50.11
CA LEU A 94 -105.12 29.19 50.60
C LEU A 94 -105.06 27.70 50.93
N GLU A 95 -106.09 27.14 51.54
CA GLU A 95 -106.20 25.71 51.82
C GLU A 95 -106.20 24.87 50.53
N ASP A 96 -106.97 25.28 49.51
CA ASP A 96 -106.98 24.64 48.19
C ASP A 96 -105.60 24.66 47.51
N ARG A 97 -104.86 25.77 47.67
CA ARG A 97 -103.50 25.87 47.13
C ARG A 97 -102.52 24.98 47.90
N LYS A 98 -102.62 24.94 49.23
CA LYS A 98 -101.79 24.06 50.08
C LYS A 98 -102.07 22.59 49.79
N GLN A 99 -103.34 22.22 49.61
CA GLN A 99 -103.73 20.85 49.29
C GLN A 99 -103.16 20.41 47.95
N ARG A 100 -103.29 21.23 46.90
CA ARG A 100 -102.68 20.95 45.59
C ARG A 100 -101.16 20.76 45.65
N LEU A 101 -100.45 21.58 46.44
CA LEU A 101 -99.00 21.43 46.60
C LEU A 101 -98.66 20.14 47.34
N LYS A 102 -99.41 19.80 48.39
CA LYS A 102 -99.23 18.55 49.13
C LYS A 102 -99.44 17.33 48.24
N ASP A 103 -100.47 17.34 47.40
CA ASP A 103 -100.76 16.24 46.48
C ASP A 103 -99.66 16.05 45.44
N LEU A 104 -99.10 17.15 44.91
CA LEU A 104 -97.97 17.11 43.98
C LEU A 104 -96.72 16.48 44.63
N LEU A 105 -96.34 16.97 45.83
CA LEU A 105 -95.17 16.46 46.53
C LEU A 105 -95.33 14.98 46.93
N ALA A 106 -96.54 14.58 47.34
CA ALA A 106 -96.81 13.17 47.65
C ALA A 106 -96.68 12.27 46.41
N GLN A 107 -97.11 12.73 45.24
CA GLN A 107 -96.94 11.99 43.98
C GLN A 107 -95.47 11.86 43.58
N GLU A 108 -94.67 12.91 43.74
CA GLU A 108 -93.22 12.86 43.48
C GLU A 108 -92.52 11.89 44.44
N GLU A 109 -92.85 11.95 45.74
CA GLU A 109 -92.32 11.00 46.73
C GLU A 109 -92.68 9.55 46.39
N GLU A 110 -93.93 9.28 46.01
CA GLU A 110 -94.39 7.94 45.61
C GLU A 110 -93.65 7.43 44.35
N GLN A 111 -93.43 8.30 43.36
CA GLN A 111 -92.67 7.96 42.16
C GLN A 111 -91.23 7.57 42.48
N TYR A 112 -90.53 8.35 43.31
CA TYR A 112 -89.16 8.01 43.70
C TYR A 112 -89.07 6.71 44.50
N MET A 113 -90.06 6.43 45.35
CA MET A 113 -90.12 5.16 46.08
C MET A 113 -90.30 3.98 45.12
N LEU A 114 -91.19 4.10 44.14
CA LEU A 114 -91.38 3.07 43.11
C LEU A 114 -90.13 2.84 42.25
N GLU A 115 -89.43 3.91 41.86
CA GLU A 115 -88.17 3.79 41.09
C GLU A 115 -87.07 3.11 41.91
N MET A 116 -86.95 3.44 43.19
CA MET A 116 -85.98 2.81 44.09
C MET A 116 -86.27 1.33 44.33
N GLU A 117 -87.54 0.96 44.44
CA GLU A 117 -87.98 -0.44 44.55
C GLU A 117 -87.77 -1.21 43.24
N ALA A 118 -88.07 -0.61 42.09
CA ALA A 118 -87.88 -1.21 40.78
C ALA A 118 -86.39 -1.36 40.39
N GLY A 119 -85.53 -0.45 40.86
CA GLY A 119 -84.08 -0.49 40.61
C GLY A 119 -83.33 -1.54 41.44
N GLN A 120 -83.96 -2.08 42.50
CA GLN A 120 -83.36 -3.12 43.34
C GLN A 120 -83.57 -4.50 42.69
N GLU A 121 -82.46 -5.14 42.30
CA GLU A 121 -82.52 -6.51 41.82
C GLU A 121 -83.15 -7.41 42.87
N THR A 122 -84.20 -8.14 42.49
CA THR A 122 -84.84 -9.07 43.41
C THR A 122 -83.90 -10.23 43.72
N LEU A 123 -84.06 -10.85 44.89
CA LEU A 123 -83.28 -12.04 45.26
C LEU A 123 -83.42 -13.16 44.21
N LEU A 124 -84.58 -13.26 43.56
CA LEU A 124 -84.85 -14.25 42.51
C LEU A 124 -84.07 -13.95 41.23
N GLU A 125 -84.01 -12.69 40.79
CA GLU A 125 -83.21 -12.26 39.63
C GLU A 125 -81.73 -12.48 39.86
N ARG A 126 -81.23 -12.11 41.05
CA ARG A 126 -79.83 -12.35 41.43
C ARG A 126 -79.50 -13.83 41.44
N GLN A 127 -80.38 -14.67 41.98
CA GLN A 127 -80.22 -16.12 41.94
C GLN A 127 -80.30 -16.68 40.51
N ALA A 128 -81.16 -16.13 39.64
CA ALA A 128 -81.25 -16.51 38.24
C ALA A 128 -79.96 -16.17 37.48
N LYS A 129 -79.41 -14.97 37.66
CA LYS A 129 -78.11 -14.57 37.08
C LYS A 129 -76.96 -15.47 37.56
N MET A 130 -76.94 -15.83 38.84
CA MET A 130 -75.94 -16.77 39.38
C MET A 130 -76.09 -18.18 38.80
N ARG A 131 -77.33 -18.66 38.61
CA ARG A 131 -77.62 -19.95 37.97
C ARG A 131 -77.21 -19.96 36.50
N GLU A 132 -77.53 -18.94 35.74
CA GLU A 132 -77.10 -18.77 34.34
C GLU A 132 -75.57 -18.70 34.21
N ARG A 133 -74.91 -17.95 35.11
CA ARG A 133 -73.44 -17.88 35.14
C ARG A 133 -72.82 -19.25 35.47
N ALA A 134 -73.38 -19.98 36.42
CA ALA A 134 -72.91 -21.33 36.73
C ALA A 134 -73.13 -22.32 35.57
N LYS A 135 -74.28 -22.22 34.89
CA LYS A 135 -74.61 -23.04 33.73
C LYS A 135 -73.65 -22.78 32.56
N SER A 136 -73.42 -21.51 32.20
CA SER A 136 -72.48 -21.13 31.15
C SER A 136 -71.03 -21.53 31.46
N LEU A 137 -70.59 -21.42 32.71
CA LEU A 137 -69.27 -21.92 33.12
C LEU A 137 -69.15 -23.44 33.01
N LYS A 138 -70.22 -24.17 33.35
CA LYS A 138 -70.27 -25.63 33.20
C LYS A 138 -70.24 -26.03 31.72
N GLU A 139 -71.01 -25.34 30.88
CA GLU A 139 -71.03 -25.56 29.44
C GLU A 139 -69.66 -25.29 28.80
N LYS A 140 -68.98 -24.19 29.17
CA LYS A 140 -67.62 -23.91 28.68
C LYS A 140 -66.61 -24.99 29.06
N ARG A 141 -66.59 -25.41 30.32
CA ARG A 141 -65.71 -26.50 30.77
C ARG A 141 -65.98 -27.82 30.03
N GLU A 142 -67.24 -28.12 29.76
CA GLU A 142 -67.61 -29.31 29.00
C GLU A 142 -67.20 -29.20 27.53
N GLN A 143 -67.35 -28.02 26.91
CA GLN A 143 -66.86 -27.76 25.55
C GLN A 143 -65.35 -27.93 25.44
N GLU A 144 -64.58 -27.34 26.35
CA GLU A 144 -63.12 -27.49 26.42
C GLU A 144 -62.72 -28.97 26.57
N ARG A 145 -63.43 -29.71 27.44
CA ARG A 145 -63.20 -31.16 27.61
C ARG A 145 -63.48 -31.93 26.32
N LEU A 146 -64.59 -31.63 25.64
CA LEU A 146 -64.97 -32.28 24.38
C LEU A 146 -63.99 -31.97 23.25
N GLN A 147 -63.48 -30.74 23.16
CA GLN A 147 -62.44 -30.36 22.19
C GLN A 147 -61.16 -31.14 22.42
N LEU A 148 -60.68 -31.20 23.66
CA LEU A 148 -59.49 -31.98 24.01
C LEU A 148 -59.66 -33.46 23.66
N VAL A 149 -60.83 -34.03 23.97
CA VAL A 149 -61.14 -35.43 23.60
C VAL A 149 -61.13 -35.61 22.09
N ALA A 150 -61.73 -34.70 21.33
CA ALA A 150 -61.74 -34.76 19.87
C ALA A 150 -60.33 -34.69 19.28
N GLU A 151 -59.48 -33.78 19.77
CA GLU A 151 -58.08 -33.67 19.35
C GLU A 151 -57.29 -34.93 19.65
N LYS A 152 -57.48 -35.53 20.83
CA LYS A 152 -56.79 -36.78 21.20
C LYS A 152 -57.27 -37.98 20.41
N LEU A 153 -58.56 -38.03 20.07
CA LEU A 153 -59.09 -39.06 19.18
C LEU A 153 -58.56 -38.89 17.75
N ASP A 154 -58.45 -37.67 17.24
CA ASP A 154 -57.86 -37.39 15.93
C ASP A 154 -56.37 -37.73 15.90
N GLN A 155 -55.62 -37.34 16.94
CA GLN A 155 -54.20 -37.71 17.09
C GLN A 155 -54.03 -39.23 17.06
N ARG A 156 -54.80 -39.95 17.87
CA ARG A 156 -54.78 -41.41 17.89
C ARG A 156 -55.12 -42.00 16.52
N TRP A 157 -56.15 -41.48 15.85
CA TRP A 157 -56.51 -41.92 14.50
C TRP A 157 -55.37 -41.70 13.51
N ARG A 158 -54.69 -40.55 13.52
CA ARG A 158 -53.54 -40.28 12.63
C ARG A 158 -52.37 -41.23 12.88
N GLU A 159 -52.09 -41.54 14.15
CA GLU A 159 -50.99 -42.42 14.54
C GLU A 159 -51.30 -43.91 14.23
N GLU A 160 -52.54 -44.34 14.44
CA GLU A 160 -52.99 -45.73 14.22
C GLU A 160 -53.41 -46.02 12.76
N CYS A 161 -53.78 -45.02 11.97
CA CYS A 161 -54.24 -45.20 10.59
C CYS A 161 -53.10 -45.62 9.65
N GLU A 162 -53.12 -46.88 9.22
CA GLU A 162 -52.10 -47.44 8.33
C GLU A 162 -52.08 -46.80 6.93
N GLU A 163 -53.26 -46.44 6.39
CA GLU A 163 -53.37 -45.77 5.08
C GLU A 163 -52.66 -44.41 5.08
N LEU A 164 -52.83 -43.65 6.17
CA LEU A 164 -52.14 -42.37 6.35
C LEU A 164 -50.63 -42.57 6.49
N ARG A 165 -50.20 -43.59 7.24
CA ARG A 165 -48.77 -43.91 7.39
C ARG A 165 -48.13 -44.27 6.04
N ALA A 166 -48.80 -45.10 5.24
CA ALA A 166 -48.29 -45.50 3.93
C ALA A 166 -48.19 -44.32 2.95
N THR A 167 -49.20 -43.45 2.92
CA THR A 167 -49.21 -42.26 2.06
C THR A 167 -48.16 -41.23 2.47
N LEU A 168 -48.00 -40.95 3.77
CA LEU A 168 -46.95 -40.07 4.29
C LEU A 168 -45.55 -40.61 3.97
N THR A 169 -45.34 -41.92 4.12
CA THR A 169 -44.07 -42.57 3.78
C THR A 169 -43.76 -42.42 2.30
N ARG A 170 -44.75 -42.61 1.41
CA ARG A 170 -44.58 -42.42 -0.03
C ARG A 170 -44.24 -40.98 -0.38
N ARG A 171 -44.97 -40.02 0.21
CA ARG A 171 -44.69 -38.58 0.01
C ARG A 171 -43.27 -38.21 0.46
N HIS A 172 -42.85 -38.69 1.63
CA HIS A 172 -41.47 -38.47 2.11
C HIS A 172 -40.44 -39.09 1.15
N MET A 173 -40.73 -40.27 0.59
CA MET A 173 -39.85 -40.89 -0.41
C MET A 173 -39.79 -40.07 -1.72
N ASP A 174 -40.90 -39.48 -2.15
CA ASP A 174 -40.95 -38.58 -3.30
C ASP A 174 -40.13 -37.31 -3.03
N GLU A 175 -40.24 -36.72 -1.83
CA GLU A 175 -39.44 -35.57 -1.38
C GLU A 175 -37.94 -35.88 -1.40
N VAL A 176 -37.52 -37.02 -0.84
CA VAL A 176 -36.11 -37.48 -0.88
C VAL A 176 -35.63 -37.69 -2.32
N CYS A 177 -36.48 -38.21 -3.22
CA CYS A 177 -36.12 -38.36 -4.63
C CYS A 177 -35.90 -37.01 -5.33
N ILE A 178 -36.72 -36.00 -5.02
CA ILE A 178 -36.58 -34.64 -5.55
C ILE A 178 -35.27 -34.02 -5.06
N GLU A 179 -35.02 -34.05 -3.75
CA GLU A 179 -33.79 -33.51 -3.13
C GLU A 179 -32.53 -34.18 -3.71
N ARG A 180 -32.57 -35.51 -3.92
CA ARG A 180 -31.48 -36.22 -4.56
C ARG A 180 -31.27 -35.82 -6.02
N GLY A 181 -32.36 -35.52 -6.75
CA GLY A 181 -32.30 -34.97 -8.10
C GLY A 181 -31.58 -33.62 -8.14
N GLU A 182 -31.91 -32.71 -7.21
CA GLU A 182 -31.25 -31.41 -7.05
C GLU A 182 -29.77 -31.57 -6.70
N GLN A 183 -29.44 -32.49 -5.78
CA GLN A 183 -28.06 -32.78 -5.42
C GLN A 183 -27.22 -33.26 -6.62
N LEU A 184 -27.79 -34.12 -7.47
CA LEU A 184 -27.12 -34.59 -8.68
C LEU A 184 -26.89 -33.47 -9.69
N GLN A 185 -27.86 -32.56 -9.85
CA GLN A 185 -27.70 -31.38 -10.72
C GLN A 185 -26.59 -30.45 -10.20
N MET A 186 -26.56 -30.19 -8.89
CA MET A 186 -25.50 -29.39 -8.27
C MET A 186 -24.12 -30.04 -8.47
N LYS A 187 -24.03 -31.36 -8.32
CA LYS A 187 -22.78 -32.09 -8.57
C LYS A 187 -22.34 -31.99 -10.04
N GLN A 188 -23.26 -32.09 -10.98
CA GLN A 188 -22.95 -31.93 -12.41
C GLN A 188 -22.44 -30.52 -12.74
N GLN A 189 -23.02 -29.48 -12.12
CA GLN A 189 -22.54 -28.10 -12.27
C GLN A 189 -21.12 -27.95 -11.73
N GLN A 190 -20.84 -28.51 -10.54
CA GLN A 190 -19.49 -28.49 -9.96
C GLN A 190 -18.47 -29.24 -10.82
N GLU A 191 -18.82 -30.41 -11.36
CA GLU A 191 -17.96 -31.17 -12.27
C GLU A 191 -17.71 -30.39 -13.58
N ALA A 192 -18.70 -29.66 -14.09
CA ALA A 192 -18.53 -28.80 -15.26
C ALA A 192 -17.61 -27.60 -14.97
N GLU A 193 -17.78 -26.93 -13.83
CA GLU A 193 -16.89 -25.86 -13.38
C GLU A 193 -15.45 -26.36 -13.21
N GLN A 194 -15.27 -27.52 -12.56
CA GLN A 194 -13.96 -28.15 -12.39
C GLN A 194 -13.29 -28.44 -13.73
N LYS A 195 -14.03 -28.98 -14.71
CA LYS A 195 -13.50 -29.18 -16.06
C LYS A 195 -13.08 -27.87 -16.72
N MET A 196 -13.88 -26.81 -16.59
CA MET A 196 -13.51 -25.49 -17.13
C MET A 196 -12.21 -24.97 -16.50
N TYR A 197 -12.01 -25.19 -15.19
CA TYR A 197 -10.75 -24.85 -14.52
C TYR A 197 -9.59 -25.73 -15.00
N GLU A 198 -9.78 -27.05 -15.10
CA GLU A 198 -8.78 -27.98 -15.60
C GLU A 198 -8.33 -27.62 -17.02
N ASP A 199 -9.29 -27.33 -17.93
CA ASP A 199 -9.02 -26.91 -19.30
C ASP A 199 -8.26 -25.57 -19.33
N PHE A 200 -8.63 -24.61 -18.47
CA PHE A 200 -7.93 -23.33 -18.35
C PHE A 200 -6.47 -23.52 -17.89
N TYR A 201 -6.25 -24.36 -16.88
CA TYR A 201 -4.89 -24.66 -16.41
C TYR A 201 -4.09 -25.46 -17.42
N ALA A 202 -4.71 -26.36 -18.17
CA ALA A 202 -4.08 -27.11 -19.25
C ALA A 202 -3.61 -26.17 -20.37
N ASP A 203 -4.43 -25.21 -20.80
CA ASP A 203 -4.06 -24.19 -21.78
C ASP A 203 -2.91 -23.29 -21.27
N MET A 204 -2.97 -22.87 -20.00
CA MET A 204 -1.87 -22.11 -19.39
C MET A 204 -0.57 -22.92 -19.33
N TRP A 205 -0.66 -24.21 -19.02
CA TRP A 205 0.50 -25.10 -18.99
C TRP A 205 1.08 -25.33 -20.37
N GLU A 206 0.24 -25.51 -21.39
CA GLU A 206 0.68 -25.63 -22.78
C GLU A 206 1.42 -24.37 -23.24
N LYS A 207 0.91 -23.18 -22.90
CA LYS A 207 1.58 -21.90 -23.16
C LYS A 207 2.93 -21.78 -22.46
N ASP A 208 3.03 -22.25 -21.21
CA ASP A 208 4.30 -22.25 -20.48
C ASP A 208 5.33 -23.20 -21.12
N ILE A 209 4.90 -24.39 -21.56
CA ILE A 209 5.76 -25.32 -22.32
C ILE A 209 6.23 -24.66 -23.62
N GLN A 210 5.35 -24.04 -24.38
CA GLN A 210 5.71 -23.34 -25.61
C GLN A 210 6.68 -22.18 -25.35
N ALA A 211 6.48 -21.42 -24.28
CA ALA A 211 7.38 -20.33 -23.89
C ALA A 211 8.77 -20.84 -23.48
N LYS A 212 8.84 -21.98 -22.76
CA LYS A 212 10.10 -22.65 -22.41
C LYS A 212 10.81 -23.17 -23.66
N ALA A 213 10.10 -23.87 -24.54
CA ALA A 213 10.66 -24.35 -25.80
C ALA A 213 11.21 -23.20 -26.67
N ALA A 214 10.47 -22.09 -26.79
CA ALA A 214 10.93 -20.91 -27.52
C ALA A 214 12.15 -20.23 -26.86
N ARG A 215 12.25 -20.28 -25.53
CA ARG A 215 13.44 -19.79 -24.81
C ARG A 215 14.64 -20.70 -25.08
N GLU A 216 14.47 -22.02 -24.97
CA GLU A 216 15.52 -22.99 -25.27
C GLU A 216 16.01 -22.86 -26.71
N GLU A 217 15.11 -22.66 -27.68
CA GLU A 217 15.48 -22.43 -29.08
C GLU A 217 16.29 -21.13 -29.25
N LYS A 218 15.89 -20.04 -28.57
CA LYS A 218 16.66 -18.78 -28.58
C LYS A 218 18.02 -18.94 -27.93
N GLU A 219 18.10 -19.55 -26.75
CA GLU A 219 19.36 -19.79 -26.05
C GLU A 219 20.29 -20.69 -26.87
N ALA A 220 19.75 -21.73 -27.52
CA ALA A 220 20.50 -22.58 -28.44
C ALA A 220 21.00 -21.80 -29.66
N ALA A 221 20.16 -20.94 -30.26
CA ALA A 221 20.55 -20.08 -31.37
C ALA A 221 21.64 -19.07 -30.97
N GLU A 222 21.52 -18.44 -29.79
CA GLU A 222 22.53 -17.53 -29.23
C GLU A 222 23.82 -18.27 -28.89
N ALA A 223 23.75 -19.48 -28.34
CA ALA A 223 24.91 -20.33 -28.12
C ALA A 223 25.59 -20.69 -29.46
N HIS A 224 24.82 -21.06 -30.48
CA HIS A 224 25.34 -21.31 -31.82
C HIS A 224 25.99 -20.06 -32.43
N ALA A 225 25.38 -18.88 -32.29
CA ALA A 225 25.94 -17.61 -32.75
C ALA A 225 27.25 -17.29 -32.04
N ARG A 226 27.29 -17.37 -30.70
CA ARG A 226 28.53 -17.19 -29.90
C ARG A 226 29.62 -18.16 -30.32
N ASN A 227 29.29 -19.43 -30.52
CA ASN A 227 30.24 -20.44 -30.99
C ASN A 227 30.77 -20.11 -32.39
N LYS A 228 29.90 -19.64 -33.30
CA LYS A 228 30.29 -19.22 -34.64
C LYS A 228 31.22 -18.00 -34.59
N ASP A 229 30.90 -16.98 -33.80
CA ASP A 229 31.73 -15.79 -33.62
C ASP A 229 33.09 -16.14 -33.01
N MET A 230 33.11 -17.04 -32.02
CA MET A 230 34.34 -17.57 -31.44
C MET A 230 35.17 -18.33 -32.50
N LEU A 231 34.56 -19.17 -33.33
CA LEU A 231 35.26 -19.85 -34.41
C LEU A 231 35.81 -18.88 -35.46
N ASP A 232 35.06 -17.83 -35.81
CA ASP A 232 35.50 -16.85 -36.79
C ASP A 232 36.63 -15.96 -36.25
N THR A 233 36.60 -15.60 -34.97
CA THR A 233 37.73 -14.93 -34.30
C THR A 233 38.96 -15.82 -34.22
N LEU A 234 38.81 -17.10 -33.86
CA LEU A 234 39.91 -18.07 -33.89
C LEU A 234 40.48 -18.25 -35.30
N ARG A 235 39.65 -18.32 -36.34
CA ARG A 235 40.12 -18.35 -37.74
C ARG A 235 40.92 -17.11 -38.11
N LYS A 236 40.47 -15.91 -37.70
CA LYS A 236 41.22 -14.66 -37.91
C LYS A 236 42.56 -14.69 -37.16
N GLN A 237 42.59 -15.17 -35.92
CA GLN A 237 43.82 -15.32 -35.15
C GLN A 237 44.78 -16.33 -35.79
N MET A 238 44.30 -17.49 -36.24
CA MET A 238 45.10 -18.47 -36.96
C MET A 238 45.67 -17.90 -38.27
N ALA A 239 44.85 -17.16 -39.03
CA ALA A 239 45.30 -16.49 -40.24
C ALA A 239 46.35 -15.41 -39.94
N ALA A 240 46.17 -14.61 -38.88
CA ALA A 240 47.14 -13.61 -38.45
C ALA A 240 48.46 -14.24 -37.99
N VAL A 241 48.42 -15.32 -37.23
CA VAL A 241 49.61 -16.08 -36.82
C VAL A 241 50.32 -16.68 -38.04
N GLN A 242 49.57 -17.20 -39.01
CA GLN A 242 50.13 -17.74 -40.24
C GLN A 242 50.78 -16.64 -41.10
N ALA A 243 50.13 -15.49 -41.23
CA ALA A 243 50.69 -14.31 -41.91
C ALA A 243 51.99 -13.84 -41.24
N LYS A 244 52.01 -13.71 -39.91
CA LYS A 244 53.23 -13.36 -39.16
C LYS A 244 54.37 -14.37 -39.37
N LYS A 245 54.06 -15.68 -39.39
CA LYS A 245 55.05 -16.73 -39.69
C LYS A 245 55.61 -16.62 -41.11
N ASP A 246 54.78 -16.29 -42.09
CA ASP A 246 55.21 -16.15 -43.47
C ASP A 246 55.99 -14.84 -43.69
N GLU A 247 55.67 -13.76 -42.98
CA GLU A 247 56.48 -12.55 -42.89
C GLU A 247 57.85 -12.80 -42.23
N GLU A 248 57.90 -13.54 -41.12
CA GLU A 248 59.15 -13.93 -40.46
C GLU A 248 60.06 -14.74 -41.40
N LYS A 249 59.48 -15.68 -42.17
CA LYS A 249 60.23 -16.40 -43.22
C LYS A 249 60.73 -15.47 -44.31
N ARG A 250 59.92 -14.51 -44.77
CA ARG A 250 60.33 -13.52 -45.78
C ARG A 250 61.49 -12.66 -45.29
N LEU A 251 61.39 -12.09 -44.09
CA LEU A 251 62.44 -11.29 -43.46
C LEU A 251 63.73 -12.11 -43.25
N LYS A 252 63.61 -13.40 -42.93
CA LYS A 252 64.76 -14.32 -42.82
C LYS A 252 65.42 -14.60 -44.18
N ILE A 253 64.64 -14.77 -45.24
CA ILE A 253 65.16 -14.92 -46.61
C ILE A 253 65.83 -13.63 -47.07
N GLU A 254 65.18 -12.48 -46.87
CA GLU A 254 65.71 -11.16 -47.22
C GLU A 254 67.00 -10.85 -46.45
N GLY A 255 67.03 -11.10 -45.14
CA GLY A 255 68.25 -10.99 -44.33
C GLY A 255 69.36 -11.97 -44.74
N GLY A 256 68.99 -13.12 -45.33
CA GLY A 256 69.94 -14.05 -45.95
C GLY A 256 70.50 -13.52 -47.27
N GLN A 257 69.68 -12.88 -48.09
CA GLN A 257 70.08 -12.26 -49.36
C GLN A 257 70.96 -11.03 -49.13
N LEU A 258 70.60 -10.14 -48.21
CA LEU A 258 71.39 -8.95 -47.86
C LEU A 258 72.79 -9.33 -47.35
N ARG A 259 72.91 -10.41 -46.55
CA ARG A 259 74.21 -10.94 -46.11
C ARG A 259 75.07 -11.50 -47.25
N LYS A 260 74.44 -12.11 -48.27
CA LYS A 260 75.15 -12.55 -49.48
C LYS A 260 75.63 -11.35 -50.29
N GLU A 261 74.79 -10.33 -50.48
CA GLU A 261 75.17 -9.10 -51.18
C GLU A 261 76.30 -8.34 -50.46
N GLU A 262 76.28 -8.27 -49.13
CA GLU A 262 77.37 -7.69 -48.34
C GLU A 262 78.68 -8.49 -48.52
N SER A 263 78.62 -9.82 -48.52
CA SER A 263 79.79 -10.68 -48.76
C SER A 263 80.34 -10.50 -50.17
N GLU A 264 79.48 -10.39 -51.18
CA GLU A 264 79.87 -10.18 -52.57
C GLU A 264 80.53 -8.81 -52.78
N LEU A 265 80.02 -7.75 -52.14
CA LEU A 265 80.66 -6.43 -52.16
C LEU A 265 82.03 -6.45 -51.49
N ARG A 266 82.18 -7.11 -50.33
CA ARG A 266 83.49 -7.27 -49.68
C ARG A 266 84.47 -8.02 -50.58
N LYS A 267 84.04 -9.08 -51.26
CA LYS A 267 84.88 -9.80 -52.24
C LYS A 267 85.29 -8.91 -53.42
N LEU A 268 84.39 -8.07 -53.92
CA LEU A 268 84.70 -7.12 -55.00
C LEU A 268 85.69 -6.04 -54.55
N GLU A 269 85.55 -5.53 -53.32
CA GLU A 269 86.51 -4.60 -52.71
C GLU A 269 87.89 -5.26 -52.54
N GLU A 270 87.96 -6.50 -52.02
CA GLU A 270 89.20 -7.27 -51.86
C GLU A 270 89.87 -7.60 -53.20
N GLN A 271 89.09 -8.02 -54.21
CA GLN A 271 89.60 -8.29 -55.56
C GLN A 271 90.20 -7.03 -56.19
N ARG A 272 89.55 -5.86 -56.01
CA ARG A 272 90.08 -4.59 -56.50
C ARG A 272 91.34 -4.17 -55.78
N ALA A 273 91.40 -4.29 -54.45
CA ALA A 273 92.61 -4.02 -53.68
C ALA A 273 93.79 -4.91 -54.12
N MET A 274 93.51 -6.18 -54.44
CA MET A 274 94.50 -7.11 -54.98
C MET A 274 94.99 -6.73 -56.38
N LEU A 275 94.08 -6.30 -57.27
CA LEU A 275 94.43 -5.81 -58.60
C LEU A 275 95.23 -4.51 -58.54
N GLU A 276 94.88 -3.57 -57.67
CA GLU A 276 95.62 -2.32 -57.47
C GLU A 276 97.02 -2.60 -56.90
N LYS A 277 97.15 -3.53 -55.93
CA LYS A 277 98.45 -3.98 -55.42
C LYS A 277 99.33 -4.61 -56.50
N LYS A 278 98.76 -5.46 -57.38
CA LYS A 278 99.48 -6.03 -58.53
C LYS A 278 99.90 -4.96 -59.53
N ALA A 279 99.03 -4.00 -59.84
CA ALA A 279 99.34 -2.90 -60.75
C ALA A 279 100.48 -2.01 -60.22
N VAL A 280 100.50 -1.71 -58.91
CA VAL A 280 101.60 -0.97 -58.26
C VAL A 280 102.91 -1.76 -58.31
N GLN A 281 102.88 -3.08 -58.07
CA GLN A 281 104.06 -3.94 -58.19
C GLN A 281 104.59 -4.01 -59.63
N GLN A 282 103.70 -4.11 -60.62
CA GLN A 282 104.05 -4.11 -62.04
C GLN A 282 104.69 -2.77 -62.44
N ALA A 283 104.10 -1.64 -62.04
CA ALA A 283 104.64 -0.30 -62.30
C ALA A 283 106.02 -0.09 -61.66
N MET A 284 106.24 -0.63 -60.46
CA MET A 284 107.56 -0.60 -59.81
C MET A 284 108.60 -1.47 -60.53
N LYS A 285 108.21 -2.65 -61.02
CA LYS A 285 109.06 -3.52 -61.84
C LYS A 285 109.43 -2.85 -63.17
N ASP A 286 108.45 -2.27 -63.87
CA ASP A 286 108.66 -1.56 -65.13
C ASP A 286 109.58 -0.34 -64.94
N GLY A 287 109.42 0.38 -63.82
CA GLY A 287 110.32 1.48 -63.45
C GLY A 287 111.76 1.01 -63.18
N LEU A 288 111.94 -0.15 -62.56
CA LEU A 288 113.27 -0.76 -62.37
C LEU A 288 113.87 -1.23 -63.70
N ASP A 289 113.08 -1.85 -64.58
CA ASP A 289 113.53 -2.30 -65.91
C ASP A 289 113.91 -1.12 -66.81
N GLN A 290 113.19 0.00 -66.73
CA GLN A 290 113.57 1.24 -67.41
C GLN A 290 114.89 1.79 -66.88
N ASN A 291 115.10 1.81 -65.56
CA ASN A 291 116.38 2.21 -64.97
C ASN A 291 117.52 1.28 -65.37
N LEU A 292 117.29 -0.04 -65.43
CA LEU A 292 118.28 -1.02 -65.90
C LEU A 292 118.61 -0.83 -67.39
N LYS A 293 117.62 -0.56 -68.24
CA LYS A 293 117.82 -0.24 -69.67
C LYS A 293 118.59 1.06 -69.86
N ILE A 294 118.32 2.10 -69.08
CA ILE A 294 119.08 3.35 -69.08
C ILE A 294 120.53 3.08 -68.68
N ARG A 295 120.75 2.31 -67.61
CA ARG A 295 122.09 1.94 -67.13
C ARG A 295 122.86 1.08 -68.13
N ALA A 296 122.18 0.18 -68.85
CA ALA A 296 122.75 -0.62 -69.93
C ALA A 296 123.10 0.24 -71.16
N ARG A 297 122.28 1.24 -71.51
CA ARG A 297 122.60 2.21 -72.58
C ARG A 297 123.80 3.09 -72.22
N LEU A 298 123.92 3.53 -70.97
CA LEU A 298 125.07 4.29 -70.50
C LEU A 298 126.36 3.45 -70.57
N LYS A 299 126.33 2.20 -70.11
CA LYS A 299 127.44 1.27 -70.28
C LYS A 299 127.78 0.97 -71.74
N ALA A 300 126.78 0.84 -72.61
CA ALA A 300 127.01 0.63 -74.04
C ALA A 300 127.64 1.86 -74.71
N ARG A 301 127.31 3.08 -74.25
CA ARG A 301 128.00 4.31 -74.66
C ARG A 301 129.44 4.35 -74.14
N GLU A 302 129.69 4.01 -72.88
CA GLU A 302 131.06 3.92 -72.34
C GLU A 302 131.92 2.95 -73.16
N VAL A 303 131.42 1.76 -73.52
CA VAL A 303 132.14 0.80 -74.36
C VAL A 303 132.36 1.31 -75.80
N GLN A 304 131.43 2.08 -76.35
CA GLN A 304 131.62 2.72 -77.67
C GLN A 304 132.65 3.86 -77.63
N GLU A 305 132.72 4.60 -76.53
CA GLU A 305 133.73 5.65 -76.32
C GLU A 305 135.12 5.06 -76.08
N GLU A 306 135.24 3.94 -75.35
CA GLU A 306 136.49 3.17 -75.22
C GLU A 306 136.96 2.62 -76.58
N LEU A 307 136.05 2.05 -77.38
CA LEU A 307 136.39 1.56 -78.73
C LEU A 307 136.80 2.69 -79.69
N ALA A 308 136.20 3.87 -79.57
CA ALA A 308 136.56 5.04 -80.36
C ALA A 308 137.95 5.60 -79.97
N LEU A 309 138.31 5.56 -78.69
CA LEU A 309 139.65 5.90 -78.20
C LEU A 309 140.71 4.89 -78.68
N ASP A 310 140.39 3.59 -78.68
CA ASP A 310 141.29 2.56 -79.23
C ASP A 310 141.46 2.68 -80.76
N MET A 311 140.43 3.12 -81.49
CA MET A 311 140.50 3.40 -82.92
C MET A 311 141.37 4.65 -83.23
N GLN A 312 141.31 5.69 -82.39
CA GLN A 312 142.15 6.88 -82.51
C GLN A 312 143.64 6.61 -82.20
N ILE A 313 143.95 5.61 -81.38
CA ILE A 313 145.32 5.15 -81.11
C ILE A 313 145.86 4.32 -82.29
N LEU A 314 145.01 3.54 -82.96
CA LEU A 314 145.34 2.79 -84.18
C LEU A 314 145.52 3.70 -85.41
N GLU A 315 144.74 4.77 -85.55
CA GLU A 315 144.91 5.78 -86.62
C GLU A 315 146.21 6.58 -86.44
N LYS A 316 146.58 6.96 -85.19
CA LYS A 316 147.88 7.61 -84.92
C LYS A 316 149.09 6.71 -85.20
N LEU A 317 148.97 5.40 -85.01
CA LEU A 317 150.03 4.43 -85.35
C LEU A 317 150.12 4.14 -86.87
N LEU A 318 149.10 4.50 -87.66
CA LEU A 318 149.07 4.37 -89.12
C LEU A 318 149.52 5.65 -89.85
N GLU A 319 149.29 6.83 -89.28
CA GLU A 319 149.77 8.11 -89.83
C GLU A 319 151.26 8.38 -89.55
N ASP A 320 151.87 7.75 -88.54
CA ASP A 320 153.31 7.85 -88.26
C ASP A 320 154.20 6.91 -89.12
N SER A 321 153.62 6.10 -90.04
CA SER A 321 154.40 5.22 -90.95
C SER A 321 154.29 5.57 -92.45
N ARG A 322 153.69 6.72 -92.81
CA ARG A 322 153.58 7.10 -94.22
C ARG A 322 153.52 8.61 -94.46
N ASN A 323 154.66 9.28 -94.28
CA ASN A 323 155.34 10.10 -95.30
C ASN A 323 156.10 11.31 -94.70
N GLU A 324 157.38 11.10 -94.38
CA GLU A 324 158.42 12.11 -94.59
C GLU A 324 159.02 11.91 -96.00
N ALA A 325 158.49 12.64 -96.99
CA ALA A 325 159.21 12.98 -98.21
C ALA A 325 158.57 14.23 -98.80
N MET A 326 158.95 15.37 -98.21
CA MET A 326 158.66 16.72 -98.69
C MET A 326 159.09 16.92 -100.16
N GLU A 327 158.55 17.96 -100.80
CA GLU A 327 159.05 18.62 -102.04
C GLU A 327 158.30 18.41 -103.38
N VAL A 328 156.96 18.49 -103.42
CA VAL A 328 156.26 19.13 -104.59
C VAL A 328 155.20 20.13 -104.09
N ALA A 329 155.59 20.89 -103.08
CA ALA A 329 154.78 21.83 -102.31
C ALA A 329 154.54 23.19 -103.00
N GLN A 330 154.82 23.39 -104.30
CA GLN A 330 154.86 24.77 -104.84
C GLN A 330 153.94 25.11 -106.01
N ARG A 331 153.15 24.20 -106.59
CA ARG A 331 152.15 24.56 -107.63
C ARG A 331 150.68 24.50 -107.21
N LYS A 332 150.38 24.04 -105.99
CA LYS A 332 149.02 23.86 -105.44
C LYS A 332 148.58 24.98 -104.47
N LYS A 333 149.29 26.11 -104.44
CA LYS A 333 149.09 27.15 -103.41
C LYS A 333 148.05 28.21 -103.84
N GLU A 334 147.97 28.53 -105.13
CA GLU A 334 147.05 29.57 -105.62
C GLU A 334 145.60 29.06 -105.80
N LEU A 335 145.39 27.77 -106.05
CA LEU A 335 144.04 27.17 -106.17
C LEU A 335 143.38 26.84 -104.81
N ARG A 336 144.15 26.86 -103.70
CA ARG A 336 143.64 26.52 -102.35
C ARG A 336 143.06 27.72 -101.61
N GLU A 337 143.48 28.94 -101.93
CA GLU A 337 143.01 30.14 -101.22
C GLU A 337 141.60 30.57 -101.63
N GLU A 338 141.19 30.31 -102.88
CA GLU A 338 139.82 30.57 -103.35
C GLU A 338 138.82 29.51 -102.84
N ASP A 339 139.19 28.23 -102.81
CA ASP A 339 138.37 27.13 -102.27
C ASP A 339 138.22 27.20 -100.72
N GLN A 340 139.22 27.72 -100.00
CA GLN A 340 139.12 27.95 -98.55
C GLN A 340 138.12 29.04 -98.18
N ARG A 341 138.00 30.12 -98.96
CA ARG A 341 137.06 31.22 -98.69
C ARG A 341 135.61 30.80 -98.95
N TYR A 342 135.35 30.05 -100.02
CA TYR A 342 134.00 29.56 -100.33
C TYR A 342 133.50 28.52 -99.31
N ARG A 343 134.38 27.62 -98.82
CA ARG A 343 134.06 26.64 -97.78
C ARG A 343 133.79 27.28 -96.41
N ALA A 344 134.52 28.34 -96.04
CA ALA A 344 134.29 29.06 -94.79
C ALA A 344 132.92 29.77 -94.78
N TYR A 345 132.51 30.37 -95.90
CA TYR A 345 131.20 31.01 -96.05
C TYR A 345 130.05 30.01 -95.97
N LEU A 346 130.15 28.86 -96.66
CA LEU A 346 129.17 27.78 -96.56
C LEU A 346 129.08 27.19 -95.15
N HIS A 347 130.20 27.07 -94.44
CA HIS A 347 130.21 26.58 -93.06
C HIS A 347 129.52 27.56 -92.09
N GLN A 348 129.66 28.87 -92.29
CA GLN A 348 128.94 29.87 -91.50
C GLN A 348 127.43 29.83 -91.75
N GLN A 349 126.99 29.74 -93.01
CA GLN A 349 125.56 29.60 -93.34
C GLN A 349 124.95 28.32 -92.73
N MET A 350 125.66 27.19 -92.80
CA MET A 350 125.21 25.93 -92.19
C MET A 350 125.17 25.96 -90.66
N GLU A 351 126.07 26.70 -90.00
CA GLU A 351 126.06 26.91 -88.54
C GLU A 351 124.88 27.77 -88.10
N GLU A 352 124.55 28.83 -88.87
CA GLU A 352 123.40 29.69 -88.60
C GLU A 352 122.07 28.97 -88.84
N GLU A 353 121.92 28.21 -89.92
CA GLU A 353 120.74 27.37 -90.17
C GLU A 353 120.56 26.32 -89.07
N LYS A 354 121.63 25.64 -88.63
CA LYS A 354 121.56 24.70 -87.50
C LYS A 354 121.18 25.35 -86.17
N ARG A 355 121.56 26.62 -85.94
CA ARG A 355 121.13 27.34 -84.72
C ARG A 355 119.65 27.65 -84.77
N LEU A 356 119.16 28.14 -85.92
CA LEU A 356 117.75 28.43 -86.13
C LEU A 356 116.89 27.16 -86.08
N GLU A 357 117.34 26.04 -86.67
CA GLU A 357 116.66 24.74 -86.57
C GLU A 357 116.61 24.23 -85.13
N LYS A 358 117.69 24.33 -84.35
CA LYS A 358 117.68 23.95 -82.93
C LYS A 358 116.76 24.82 -82.10
N GLU A 359 116.69 26.12 -82.36
CA GLU A 359 115.76 27.01 -81.67
C GLU A 359 114.31 26.68 -82.03
N LEU A 360 114.04 26.35 -83.30
CA LEU A 360 112.71 25.91 -83.77
C LEU A 360 112.32 24.56 -83.15
N ASP A 361 113.22 23.58 -83.14
CA ASP A 361 113.01 22.25 -82.55
C ASP A 361 112.79 22.34 -81.03
N ASN A 362 113.54 23.20 -80.32
CA ASN A 362 113.32 23.45 -78.90
C ASN A 362 111.93 24.04 -78.63
N MET A 363 111.45 24.95 -79.49
CA MET A 363 110.12 25.53 -79.39
C MET A 363 109.04 24.46 -79.68
N ILE A 364 109.22 23.63 -80.71
CA ILE A 364 108.31 22.51 -81.03
C ILE A 364 108.28 21.49 -79.90
N GLU A 365 109.43 21.08 -79.36
CA GLU A 365 109.51 20.16 -78.24
C GLU A 365 108.83 20.71 -76.98
N ALA A 366 109.02 22.01 -76.68
CA ALA A 366 108.37 22.67 -75.54
C ALA A 366 106.84 22.68 -75.71
N GLU A 367 106.34 22.95 -76.92
CA GLU A 367 104.92 22.95 -77.22
C GLU A 367 104.34 21.52 -77.18
N VAL A 368 105.05 20.52 -77.70
CA VAL A 368 104.68 19.09 -77.62
C VAL A 368 104.66 18.60 -76.17
N LYS A 369 105.67 18.94 -75.35
CA LYS A 369 105.70 18.64 -73.91
C LYS A 369 104.53 19.29 -73.19
N ARG A 370 104.19 20.54 -73.50
CA ARG A 370 103.00 21.22 -72.96
C ARG A 370 101.70 20.54 -73.34
N GLN A 371 101.52 20.16 -74.60
CA GLN A 371 100.32 19.44 -75.06
C GLN A 371 100.22 18.04 -74.45
N TRP A 372 101.34 17.34 -74.30
CA TRP A 372 101.41 16.05 -73.64
C TRP A 372 101.07 16.16 -72.14
N GLN A 373 101.60 17.17 -71.44
CA GLN A 373 101.28 17.42 -70.04
C GLN A 373 99.79 17.74 -69.86
N LYS A 374 99.20 18.55 -70.74
CA LYS A 374 97.74 18.81 -70.75
C LYS A 374 96.93 17.52 -70.92
N ARG A 375 97.36 16.60 -71.79
CA ARG A 375 96.70 15.29 -71.97
C ARG A 375 96.86 14.38 -70.75
N LEU A 376 98.05 14.33 -70.14
CA LEU A 376 98.29 13.57 -68.91
C LEU A 376 97.45 14.12 -67.74
N ASP A 377 97.37 15.44 -67.59
CA ASP A 377 96.56 16.08 -66.56
C ASP A 377 95.05 15.85 -66.79
N GLN A 378 94.60 15.84 -68.05
CA GLN A 378 93.22 15.47 -68.40
C GLN A 378 92.92 14.02 -68.05
N TRP A 379 93.81 13.08 -68.39
CA TRP A 379 93.65 11.67 -68.04
C TRP A 379 93.73 11.43 -66.52
N ALA A 380 94.57 12.16 -65.79
CA ALA A 380 94.64 12.09 -64.34
C ALA A 380 93.32 12.57 -63.72
N LYS A 381 92.80 13.72 -64.17
CA LYS A 381 91.49 14.24 -63.73
C LYS A 381 90.35 13.29 -64.07
N GLU A 382 90.35 12.68 -65.25
CA GLU A 382 89.33 11.71 -65.65
C GLU A 382 89.41 10.43 -64.82
N ARG A 383 90.62 9.92 -64.57
CA ARG A 383 90.84 8.75 -63.71
C ARG A 383 90.39 9.03 -62.28
N ASP A 384 90.73 10.20 -61.73
CA ASP A 384 90.37 10.58 -60.37
C ASP A 384 88.87 10.86 -60.24
N ALA A 385 88.23 11.43 -61.27
CA ALA A 385 86.78 11.57 -61.34
C ALA A 385 86.07 10.21 -61.41
N ARG A 386 86.58 9.26 -62.20
CA ARG A 386 86.07 7.88 -62.28
C ARG A 386 86.26 7.12 -60.96
N LYS A 387 87.41 7.31 -60.29
CA LYS A 387 87.66 6.75 -58.95
C LYS A 387 86.67 7.31 -57.93
N ARG A 388 86.53 8.65 -57.85
CA ARG A 388 85.57 9.30 -56.94
C ARG A 388 84.13 8.86 -57.19
N LEU A 389 83.68 8.82 -58.45
CA LEU A 389 82.34 8.35 -58.80
C LEU A 389 82.12 6.89 -58.37
N MET A 390 83.12 6.03 -58.56
CA MET A 390 83.04 4.63 -58.15
C MET A 390 83.02 4.48 -56.62
N ASP A 391 83.83 5.27 -55.91
CA ASP A 391 83.85 5.30 -54.45
C ASP A 391 82.51 5.81 -53.90
N ASP A 392 81.92 6.84 -54.52
CA ASP A 392 80.59 7.36 -54.17
C ASP A 392 79.49 6.32 -54.41
N VAL A 393 79.56 5.56 -55.51
CA VAL A 393 78.60 4.48 -55.81
C VAL A 393 78.72 3.35 -54.79
N LEU A 394 79.94 2.92 -54.44
CA LEU A 394 80.16 1.90 -53.42
C LEU A 394 79.75 2.38 -52.02
N ALA A 395 80.07 3.63 -51.66
CA ALA A 395 79.66 4.24 -50.41
C ALA A 395 78.14 4.36 -50.31
N THR A 396 77.47 4.74 -51.39
CA THR A 396 76.00 4.81 -51.46
C THR A 396 75.38 3.42 -51.35
N ARG A 397 75.91 2.41 -52.05
CA ARG A 397 75.41 1.03 -51.96
C ARG A 397 75.64 0.44 -50.56
N LYS A 398 76.79 0.72 -49.94
CA LYS A 398 77.09 0.32 -48.57
C LYS A 398 76.14 0.97 -47.57
N ARG A 399 75.84 2.27 -47.73
CA ARG A 399 74.84 2.96 -46.91
C ARG A 399 73.45 2.36 -47.08
N GLN A 400 73.00 2.13 -48.31
CA GLN A 400 71.71 1.48 -48.59
C GLN A 400 71.61 0.08 -47.97
N LEU A 401 72.69 -0.70 -48.02
CA LEU A 401 72.73 -2.02 -47.37
C LEU A 401 72.71 -1.89 -45.84
N GLN A 402 73.45 -0.95 -45.27
CA GLN A 402 73.45 -0.69 -43.83
C GLN A 402 72.07 -0.23 -43.34
N GLU A 403 71.39 0.65 -44.07
CA GLU A 403 70.02 1.07 -43.78
C GLU A 403 69.06 -0.12 -43.84
N LYS A 404 69.12 -0.95 -44.89
CA LYS A 404 68.28 -2.15 -45.00
C LYS A 404 68.56 -3.19 -43.91
N VAL A 405 69.82 -3.36 -43.51
CA VAL A 405 70.18 -4.26 -42.40
C VAL A 405 69.66 -3.69 -41.08
N ALA A 406 69.84 -2.39 -40.83
CA ALA A 406 69.35 -1.73 -39.62
C ALA A 406 67.81 -1.76 -39.54
N ASP A 407 67.10 -1.57 -40.65
CA ASP A 407 65.65 -1.67 -40.69
C ASP A 407 65.16 -3.10 -40.46
N ASN A 408 65.86 -4.11 -41.00
CA ASN A 408 65.55 -5.52 -40.72
C ASN A 408 65.85 -5.87 -39.24
N GLU A 409 66.95 -5.37 -38.66
CA GLU A 409 67.27 -5.54 -37.24
C GLU A 409 66.24 -4.87 -36.34
N ARG A 410 65.77 -3.66 -36.68
CA ARG A 410 64.66 -2.98 -35.98
C ARG A 410 63.38 -3.78 -36.07
N ALA A 411 63.00 -4.26 -37.25
CA ALA A 411 61.81 -5.08 -37.43
C ALA A 411 61.88 -6.40 -36.64
N GLN A 412 63.05 -7.04 -36.59
CA GLN A 412 63.28 -8.23 -35.76
C GLN A 412 63.20 -7.91 -34.26
N ALA A 413 63.74 -6.77 -33.81
CA ALA A 413 63.68 -6.34 -32.42
C ALA A 413 62.25 -5.96 -31.99
N GLU A 414 61.47 -5.32 -32.87
CA GLU A 414 60.05 -5.03 -32.64
C GLU A 414 59.23 -6.32 -32.55
N ALA A 415 59.44 -7.26 -33.48
CA ALA A 415 58.79 -8.58 -33.43
C ALA A 415 59.16 -9.37 -32.15
N ALA A 416 60.40 -9.24 -31.66
CA ALA A 416 60.83 -9.86 -30.40
C ALA A 416 60.11 -9.22 -29.19
N LYS A 417 60.05 -7.89 -29.12
CA LYS A 417 59.31 -7.16 -28.07
C LYS A 417 57.82 -7.49 -28.08
N GLU A 418 57.19 -7.56 -29.24
CA GLU A 418 55.79 -7.98 -29.37
C GLU A 418 55.58 -9.40 -28.85
N ARG A 419 56.51 -10.32 -29.14
CA ARG A 419 56.46 -11.68 -28.61
C ARG A 419 56.55 -11.71 -27.08
N GLU A 420 57.46 -10.93 -26.50
CA GLU A 420 57.60 -10.82 -25.04
C GLU A 420 56.34 -10.25 -24.39
N LEU A 421 55.76 -9.18 -24.95
CA LEU A 421 54.50 -8.61 -24.47
C LEU A 421 53.34 -9.61 -24.57
N MET A 422 53.28 -10.39 -25.65
CA MET A 422 52.24 -11.40 -25.85
C MET A 422 52.40 -12.57 -24.87
N LEU A 423 53.63 -12.99 -24.55
CA LEU A 423 53.91 -13.99 -23.51
C LEU A 423 53.54 -13.46 -22.12
N ALA A 424 53.93 -12.23 -21.78
CA ALA A 424 53.56 -11.60 -20.52
C ALA A 424 52.03 -11.49 -20.36
N ALA A 425 51.31 -11.12 -21.43
CA ALA A 425 49.85 -11.08 -21.42
C ALA A 425 49.22 -12.48 -21.24
N MET A 426 49.80 -13.54 -21.82
CA MET A 426 49.35 -14.92 -21.60
C MET A 426 49.59 -15.37 -20.15
N GLU A 427 50.72 -15.01 -19.55
CA GLU A 427 51.04 -15.32 -18.16
C GLU A 427 50.10 -14.60 -17.17
N GLU A 428 49.83 -13.32 -17.40
CA GLU A 428 48.87 -12.55 -16.58
C GLU A 428 47.43 -13.10 -16.74
N HIS A 429 47.01 -13.44 -17.95
CA HIS A 429 45.71 -14.09 -18.15
C HIS A 429 45.62 -15.44 -17.42
N LYS A 430 46.70 -16.24 -17.44
CA LYS A 430 46.76 -17.51 -16.72
C LYS A 430 46.67 -17.31 -15.21
N ARG A 431 47.34 -16.29 -14.65
CA ARG A 431 47.23 -15.92 -13.24
C ARG A 431 45.79 -15.56 -12.85
N LEU A 432 45.15 -14.70 -13.62
CA LEU A 432 43.77 -14.28 -13.38
C LEU A 432 42.77 -15.46 -13.45
N GLU A 433 43.00 -16.40 -14.37
CA GLU A 433 42.23 -17.65 -14.47
C GLU A 433 42.40 -18.53 -13.22
N ASP A 434 43.63 -18.68 -12.72
CA ASP A 434 43.93 -19.50 -11.56
C ASP A 434 43.39 -18.85 -10.26
N ASP A 435 43.44 -17.52 -10.15
CA ASP A 435 42.84 -16.76 -9.06
C ASP A 435 41.30 -16.90 -9.05
N LYS A 436 40.65 -16.78 -10.20
CA LYS A 436 39.20 -16.99 -10.33
C LYS A 436 38.80 -18.42 -9.94
N LYS A 437 39.55 -19.43 -10.38
CA LYS A 437 39.31 -20.83 -9.97
C LYS A 437 39.46 -20.99 -8.47
N SER A 438 40.46 -20.36 -7.87
CA SER A 438 40.68 -20.40 -6.42
C SER A 438 39.56 -19.73 -5.65
N GLN A 439 39.04 -18.59 -6.14
CA GLN A 439 37.86 -17.92 -5.57
C GLN A 439 36.63 -18.81 -5.63
N VAL A 440 36.32 -19.38 -6.79
CA VAL A 440 35.18 -20.32 -6.95
C VAL A 440 35.31 -21.52 -6.03
N LEU A 441 36.51 -22.08 -5.87
CA LEU A 441 36.74 -23.19 -4.93
C LEU A 441 36.53 -22.77 -3.48
N MET A 442 36.92 -21.55 -3.11
CA MET A 442 36.71 -21.01 -1.76
C MET A 442 35.23 -20.75 -1.49
N ASP A 443 34.51 -20.16 -2.44
CA ASP A 443 33.07 -19.90 -2.36
C ASP A 443 32.29 -21.21 -2.26
N ASN A 444 32.65 -22.23 -3.06
CA ASN A 444 32.03 -23.55 -2.99
C ASN A 444 32.25 -24.22 -1.63
N LYS A 445 33.45 -24.09 -1.04
CA LYS A 445 33.73 -24.61 0.31
C LYS A 445 32.96 -23.88 1.40
N GLN A 446 32.81 -22.55 1.29
CA GLN A 446 31.99 -21.76 2.21
C GLN A 446 30.53 -22.19 2.10
N TYR A 447 30.02 -22.35 0.87
CA TYR A 447 28.66 -22.82 0.65
C TYR A 447 28.42 -24.23 1.20
N GLU A 448 29.38 -25.15 1.03
CA GLU A 448 29.33 -26.49 1.63
C GLU A 448 29.30 -26.43 3.16
N HIS A 449 30.13 -25.57 3.76
CA HIS A 449 30.16 -25.35 5.20
C HIS A 449 28.81 -24.81 5.72
N ASP A 450 28.26 -23.79 5.07
CA ASP A 450 26.98 -23.19 5.44
C ASP A 450 25.83 -24.22 5.35
N LEU A 451 25.85 -25.07 4.32
CA LEU A 451 24.87 -26.15 4.18
C LEU A 451 25.00 -27.18 5.30
N MET A 452 26.22 -27.56 5.67
CA MET A 452 26.46 -28.45 6.82
C MET A 452 26.00 -27.82 8.14
N GLU A 453 26.22 -26.52 8.35
CA GLU A 453 25.71 -25.81 9.52
C GLU A 453 24.17 -25.81 9.57
N GLN A 454 23.50 -25.60 8.44
CA GLN A 454 22.04 -25.68 8.35
C GLN A 454 21.50 -27.08 8.67
N VAL A 455 22.17 -28.13 8.17
CA VAL A 455 21.82 -29.52 8.46
C VAL A 455 22.01 -29.81 9.96
N ASN A 456 23.14 -29.40 10.53
CA ASN A 456 23.43 -29.56 11.96
C ASN A 456 22.43 -28.79 12.84
N PHE A 457 22.03 -27.59 12.42
CA PHE A 457 21.00 -26.81 13.11
C PHE A 457 19.66 -27.53 13.10
N LYS A 458 19.21 -28.05 11.95
CA LYS A 458 17.97 -28.85 11.87
C LYS A 458 18.02 -30.11 12.72
N LEU A 459 19.15 -30.81 12.74
CA LEU A 459 19.35 -31.99 13.59
C LEU A 459 19.23 -31.63 15.08
N ARG A 460 19.86 -30.53 15.53
CA ARG A 460 19.74 -30.06 16.91
C ARG A 460 18.31 -29.67 17.27
N MET A 461 17.59 -29.02 16.36
CA MET A 461 16.17 -28.67 16.57
C MET A 461 15.30 -29.92 16.71
N GLN A 462 15.49 -30.92 15.85
CA GLN A 462 14.77 -32.19 15.96
C GLN A 462 15.09 -32.97 17.24
N GLU A 463 16.33 -32.89 17.72
CA GLU A 463 16.74 -33.51 18.97
C GLU A 463 16.09 -32.80 20.17
N GLN A 464 16.02 -31.47 20.14
CA GLN A 464 15.30 -30.67 21.15
C GLN A 464 13.79 -30.95 21.14
N GLU A 465 13.16 -31.04 19.97
CA GLU A 465 11.74 -31.38 19.86
C GLU A 465 11.45 -32.76 20.47
N LYS A 466 12.29 -33.76 20.18
CA LYS A 466 12.17 -35.10 20.79
C LYS A 466 12.36 -35.09 22.30
N ASP A 467 13.31 -34.30 22.80
CA ASP A 467 13.54 -34.14 24.23
C ASP A 467 12.33 -33.44 24.93
N GLU A 468 11.69 -32.48 24.25
CA GLU A 468 10.49 -31.81 24.72
C GLU A 468 9.28 -32.76 24.72
N GLU A 469 9.05 -33.50 23.63
CA GLU A 469 8.03 -34.54 23.55
C GLU A 469 8.21 -35.59 24.66
N TYR A 470 9.46 -35.99 24.93
CA TYR A 470 9.76 -36.93 26.01
C TYR A 470 9.46 -36.35 27.40
N ARG A 471 9.75 -35.06 27.64
CA ARG A 471 9.39 -34.37 28.89
C ARG A 471 7.87 -34.24 29.06
N GLU A 472 7.16 -33.94 27.98
CA GLU A 472 5.69 -33.87 27.98
C GLU A 472 5.07 -35.25 28.24
N TYR A 473 5.62 -36.31 27.64
CA TYR A 473 5.22 -37.68 27.90
C TYR A 473 5.42 -38.07 29.37
N LEU A 474 6.58 -37.75 29.97
CA LEU A 474 6.83 -38.01 31.39
C LEU A 474 5.86 -37.25 32.30
N LYS A 475 5.59 -35.96 32.02
CA LYS A 475 4.58 -35.19 32.74
C LYS A 475 3.17 -35.77 32.57
N GLY A 476 2.83 -36.24 31.37
CA GLY A 476 1.58 -36.93 31.10
C GLY A 476 1.43 -38.17 31.99
N LEU A 477 2.49 -38.97 32.09
CA LEU A 477 2.53 -40.17 32.94
C LEU A 477 2.39 -39.82 34.44
N GLU A 478 3.03 -38.74 34.90
CA GLU A 478 2.88 -38.24 36.27
C GLU A 478 1.43 -37.80 36.54
N THR A 479 0.81 -37.04 35.64
CA THR A 479 -0.59 -36.60 35.80
C THR A 479 -1.57 -37.77 35.76
N GLU A 480 -1.31 -38.79 34.94
CA GLU A 480 -2.13 -40.00 34.90
C GLU A 480 -1.95 -40.84 36.18
N ALA A 481 -0.73 -40.90 36.72
CA ALA A 481 -0.47 -41.52 38.02
C ALA A 481 -1.18 -40.78 39.17
N GLU A 482 -1.18 -39.44 39.17
CA GLU A 482 -1.94 -38.63 40.11
C GLU A 482 -3.46 -38.84 39.97
N TYR A 483 -3.96 -38.94 38.74
CA TYR A 483 -5.36 -39.24 38.46
C TYR A 483 -5.74 -40.63 38.97
N GLN A 484 -4.93 -41.64 38.68
CA GLN A 484 -5.08 -43.01 39.20
C GLN A 484 -5.03 -43.06 40.72
N ALA A 485 -4.16 -42.26 41.36
CA ALA A 485 -4.08 -42.13 42.81
C ALA A 485 -5.36 -41.50 43.39
N LYS A 486 -5.86 -40.40 42.79
CA LYS A 486 -7.15 -39.79 43.15
C LYS A 486 -8.33 -40.74 42.94
N LEU A 487 -8.32 -41.53 41.87
CA LEU A 487 -9.34 -42.53 41.58
C LEU A 487 -9.32 -43.64 42.64
N LYS A 488 -8.14 -44.13 43.01
CA LYS A 488 -7.97 -45.11 44.10
C LYS A 488 -8.40 -44.55 45.45
N GLU A 489 -8.11 -43.28 45.74
CA GLU A 489 -8.58 -42.60 46.95
C GLU A 489 -10.10 -42.46 46.98
N ALA A 490 -10.71 -42.05 45.86
CA ALA A 490 -12.16 -41.95 45.72
C ALA A 490 -12.87 -43.31 45.81
N LEU A 491 -12.24 -44.38 45.32
CA LEU A 491 -12.73 -45.76 45.48
C LEU A 491 -12.52 -46.30 46.91
N ALA A 492 -11.47 -45.88 47.61
CA ALA A 492 -11.22 -46.24 49.01
C ALA A 492 -12.13 -45.48 50.01
N ARG A 493 -12.61 -44.29 49.63
CA ARG A 493 -13.63 -43.52 50.36
C ARG A 493 -14.84 -43.23 49.46
N PRO A 494 -15.72 -44.23 49.20
CA PRO A 494 -16.93 -43.98 48.43
C PRO A 494 -17.82 -43.00 49.19
N SER A 495 -18.03 -41.80 48.65
CA SER A 495 -19.06 -40.90 49.14
C SER A 495 -20.43 -41.43 48.69
N ILE A 496 -21.10 -42.17 49.57
CA ILE A 496 -22.44 -42.70 49.32
C ILE A 496 -23.46 -41.62 49.69
N ASP A 497 -23.49 -40.52 48.92
CA ASP A 497 -24.39 -39.39 49.19
C ASP A 497 -25.82 -39.63 48.62
N LYS A 498 -26.02 -40.77 47.94
CA LYS A 498 -27.33 -41.19 47.39
C LYS A 498 -27.69 -42.60 47.86
N VAL A 499 -27.88 -42.77 49.16
CA VAL A 499 -28.54 -43.99 49.67
C VAL A 499 -30.02 -43.91 49.34
N HIS A 500 -30.49 -44.83 48.50
CA HIS A 500 -31.90 -44.99 48.16
C HIS A 500 -32.79 -45.04 49.43
N PRO A 501 -33.94 -44.35 49.49
CA PRO A 501 -34.74 -44.19 50.71
C PRO A 501 -35.07 -45.50 51.45
N PHE A 502 -35.29 -46.58 50.71
CA PHE A 502 -35.52 -47.93 51.27
C PHE A 502 -34.32 -48.51 52.04
N ARG A 503 -33.07 -48.25 51.61
CA ARG A 503 -31.86 -48.70 52.35
C ARG A 503 -31.65 -47.89 53.62
N LYS A 504 -32.02 -46.60 53.62
CA LYS A 504 -31.97 -45.73 54.80
C LYS A 504 -32.95 -46.22 55.88
N ALA A 505 -34.17 -46.60 55.49
CA ALA A 505 -35.16 -47.19 56.40
C ALA A 505 -34.73 -48.56 56.96
N HIS A 506 -34.05 -49.40 56.16
CA HIS A 506 -33.57 -50.70 56.60
C HIS A 506 -32.37 -50.60 57.57
N MET A 507 -31.46 -49.64 57.35
CA MET A 507 -30.32 -49.37 58.25
C MET A 507 -30.79 -48.85 59.61
N ILE A 508 -31.82 -47.99 59.64
CA ILE A 508 -32.41 -47.48 60.89
C ILE A 508 -33.09 -48.60 61.68
N LYS A 509 -33.90 -49.46 61.03
CA LYS A 509 -34.50 -50.64 61.68
C LYS A 509 -33.48 -51.63 62.26
N LYS A 510 -32.29 -51.73 61.66
CA LYS A 510 -31.23 -52.62 62.13
C LYS A 510 -30.49 -52.02 63.34
N ALA A 511 -30.41 -50.69 63.45
CA ALA A 511 -29.85 -50.00 64.61
C ALA A 511 -30.78 -50.06 65.83
N GLU A 512 -32.11 -50.05 65.62
CA GLU A 512 -33.12 -50.16 66.69
C GLU A 512 -33.26 -51.57 67.29
N GLN A 513 -32.64 -52.60 66.68
CA GLN A 513 -32.62 -53.98 67.20
C GLN A 513 -31.38 -54.31 68.05
N ILE A 514 -30.44 -53.35 68.21
CA ILE A 514 -29.17 -53.55 68.93
C ILE A 514 -29.10 -52.67 70.22
N SER A 515 -30.18 -51.96 70.56
CA SER A 515 -30.46 -51.45 71.92
C SER A 515 -31.48 -52.34 72.60
#